data_AF-A0A1V4TGG2-F1
#
_entry.id   AF-A0A1V4TGG2-F1
#
_cell.length_a   1.000
_cell.length_b   1.000
_cell.length_c   1.000
_cell.angle_alpha   90.00
_cell.angle_beta   90.00
_cell.angle_gamma   90.00
#
_symmetry.space_group_name_H-M   'P 1'
#
loop_
_entity.id
_entity.type
_entity.pdbx_description
1 polymer ?
#
loop_
_entity_poly.entity_id
_entity_poly.type
_entity_poly.pdbx_seq_one_letter_code
_entity_poly.pdbx_strand_id
1 'polypeptide(L)'
;MRSLAVLMVLSLIIGGGLSAVGSLSAAVEGDFEYELINGGTAASITGYVGSGGDVVVPSVIAGKPVKKIANSAFEGCENIAAISLPGSLTAIGHYAFMTCRNLTSISIPENVTSMGIYVFNECGSLVSIDVDADNPGYASVDGVLYDKGVSILRQCPGGKTGVLDIPEGVTTITAWSLCYCAKLTSVSMPDSVTVVESFAFIGCSALASVKLSNNLTAIDAGAFSYCSGLASVQVPEGVVTIGDWAFENCRSLSSVSLPLGVESLGVSSFGYCENLTQVHIPDTVTYMSMGVFKGCTLLSAVTLPEGIPVIEGTLFMDCRSLASITIPDSVSAIYEHAFSGCVALHNLTVPANVTSIGDRAFAGCSALTYIAFEGDAPSTGSDWVDDWNDGLSIYFFEGSAGFTVPTWNGLPCSLFPSLPGSPVNLTAVGLGNDITITWNDPVDDGGAVIEYYVVYQDGVPVCNTTTKRVTILDLVSGETYEFKVVAHNLVGNGEMSSPVSFTAGDEVQEDDGEGGSDAMVILLAAGAVLAIVALMAIFFIVKRRGKG
;
A
#
# COMPACT_ATOMS: atom_id res chain seq x y z
N MET A 1 4.71 9.15 22.80
CA MET A 1 6.15 9.31 22.42
C MET A 1 6.52 8.47 21.19
N ARG A 2 5.74 8.58 20.10
CA ARG A 2 6.08 8.10 18.75
C ARG A 2 5.37 9.01 17.74
N SER A 3 5.77 10.27 17.69
CA SER A 3 5.45 11.24 16.63
C SER A 3 6.74 11.89 16.08
N LEU A 4 7.88 11.24 16.28
CA LEU A 4 9.16 11.60 15.65
C LEU A 4 9.37 10.65 14.47
N ALA A 5 8.81 10.96 13.30
CA ALA A 5 9.22 10.34 12.02
C ALA A 5 8.78 11.11 10.76
N VAL A 6 8.30 12.36 10.85
CA VAL A 6 7.92 13.17 9.67
C VAL A 6 8.74 14.46 9.58
N LEU A 7 9.69 14.69 10.50
CA LEU A 7 10.52 15.89 10.54
C LEU A 7 11.79 15.81 9.68
N MET A 8 11.76 15.11 8.53
CA MET A 8 12.98 14.88 7.71
C MET A 8 12.79 15.09 6.20
N VAL A 9 11.98 16.08 5.81
CA VAL A 9 12.01 16.65 4.44
C VAL A 9 12.20 18.18 4.47
N LEU A 10 12.60 18.75 5.61
CA LEU A 10 12.77 20.20 5.79
C LEU A 10 14.20 20.55 6.24
N SER A 11 15.20 20.16 5.46
CA SER A 11 16.54 20.74 5.53
C SER A 11 17.41 20.31 4.36
N LEU A 12 17.08 20.72 3.13
CA LEU A 12 18.00 20.77 1.99
C LEU A 12 17.36 21.56 0.85
N ILE A 13 17.44 22.88 0.94
CA ILE A 13 17.70 23.87 -0.13
C ILE A 13 17.73 25.24 0.60
N ILE A 14 18.74 26.06 0.31
CA ILE A 14 19.21 27.25 1.05
C ILE A 14 20.20 26.93 2.21
N GLY A 15 21.22 26.11 1.90
CA GLY A 15 22.51 26.16 2.60
C GLY A 15 23.52 26.89 1.72
N GLY A 16 23.71 28.18 1.94
CA GLY A 16 24.59 28.99 1.09
C GLY A 16 24.88 30.39 1.63
N GLY A 17 25.46 30.47 2.82
CA GLY A 17 26.23 31.63 3.27
C GLY A 17 25.51 32.59 4.23
N LEU A 18 25.50 32.27 5.52
CA LEU A 18 25.44 33.30 6.56
C LEU A 18 26.74 33.24 7.35
N SER A 19 27.66 34.15 7.03
CA SER A 19 28.78 34.47 7.90
C SER A 19 28.23 34.95 9.24
N ALA A 20 28.82 34.45 10.33
CA ALA A 20 28.58 34.96 11.68
C ALA A 20 28.95 36.45 11.75
N VAL A 21 27.95 37.31 11.62
CA VAL A 21 28.01 38.70 12.05
C VAL A 21 27.52 38.70 13.49
N GLY A 22 28.32 39.24 14.41
CA GLY A 22 27.99 39.30 15.83
C GLY A 22 26.56 39.81 16.04
N SER A 23 25.82 39.14 16.93
CA SER A 23 24.45 39.49 17.28
C SER A 23 24.41 40.90 17.87
N LEU A 24 24.09 41.88 17.02
CA LEU A 24 23.53 43.14 17.48
C LEU A 24 22.20 42.81 18.16
N SER A 25 22.06 43.19 19.43
CA SER A 25 20.76 43.17 20.12
C SER A 25 19.76 43.89 19.24
N ALA A 26 18.66 43.24 18.87
CA ALA A 26 17.55 43.91 18.19
C ALA A 26 17.08 45.08 19.07
N ALA A 27 16.68 46.19 18.44
CA ALA A 27 16.10 47.30 19.18
C ALA A 27 14.72 46.88 19.68
N VAL A 28 14.37 47.22 20.92
CA VAL A 28 13.12 46.80 21.56
C VAL A 28 12.36 48.03 22.05
N GLU A 29 11.06 48.09 21.74
CA GLU A 29 10.15 49.09 22.31
C GLU A 29 8.82 48.39 22.68
N GLY A 30 8.51 48.37 23.98
CA GLY A 30 7.42 47.56 24.51
C GLY A 30 7.68 46.07 24.32
N ASP A 31 6.70 45.36 23.76
CA ASP A 31 6.75 43.92 23.51
C ASP A 31 7.36 43.53 22.15
N PHE A 32 7.83 44.52 21.38
CA PHE A 32 8.23 44.32 19.98
C PHE A 32 9.71 44.61 19.77
N GLU A 33 10.37 43.68 19.10
CA GLU A 33 11.67 43.91 18.49
C GLU A 33 11.49 44.55 17.11
N TYR A 34 12.37 45.48 16.74
CA TYR A 34 12.25 46.21 15.49
C TYR A 34 13.59 46.61 14.89
N GLU A 35 13.54 46.93 13.59
CA GLU A 35 14.60 47.62 12.86
C GLU A 35 14.05 48.84 12.12
N LEU A 36 14.88 49.85 11.91
CA LEU A 36 14.56 50.99 11.07
C LEU A 36 14.88 50.68 9.60
N ILE A 37 13.93 50.92 8.72
CA ILE A 37 14.03 50.68 7.28
C ILE A 37 13.93 52.00 6.50
N ASN A 38 14.14 51.94 5.18
CA ASN A 38 14.03 53.09 4.27
C ASN A 38 14.86 54.30 4.75
N GLY A 39 16.12 54.06 5.15
CA GLY A 39 17.01 55.11 5.65
C GLY A 39 16.56 55.76 6.96
N GLY A 40 15.78 55.05 7.80
CA GLY A 40 15.33 55.57 9.09
C GLY A 40 13.98 56.30 9.06
N THR A 41 13.22 56.16 7.98
CA THR A 41 11.92 56.82 7.81
C THR A 41 10.72 55.95 8.16
N ALA A 42 10.92 54.64 8.31
CA ALA A 42 9.90 53.67 8.68
C ALA A 42 10.51 52.57 9.56
N ALA A 43 9.67 51.71 10.12
CA ALA A 43 10.08 50.58 10.95
C ALA A 43 9.54 49.24 10.43
N SER A 44 10.27 48.17 10.70
CA SER A 44 9.87 46.77 10.52
C SER A 44 9.86 46.08 11.88
N ILE A 45 8.78 45.37 12.22
CA ILE A 45 8.74 44.48 13.39
C ILE A 45 9.54 43.23 13.05
N THR A 46 10.53 42.87 13.88
CA THR A 46 11.44 41.73 13.64
C THR A 46 11.24 40.59 14.62
N GLY A 47 10.53 40.84 15.73
CA GLY A 47 10.32 39.86 16.78
C GLY A 47 9.22 40.30 17.75
N TYR A 48 8.64 39.34 18.46
CA TYR A 48 7.71 39.57 19.57
C TYR A 48 8.22 38.87 20.83
N VAL A 49 8.35 39.63 21.92
CA VAL A 49 8.86 39.17 23.22
C VAL A 49 7.84 39.32 24.35
N GLY A 50 6.62 39.73 24.02
CA GLY A 50 5.55 39.95 24.98
C GLY A 50 4.91 38.67 25.53
N SER A 51 4.03 38.83 26.51
CA SER A 51 3.39 37.71 27.21
C SER A 51 2.29 36.98 26.41
N GLY A 52 1.83 37.54 25.28
CA GLY A 52 0.76 36.99 24.46
C GLY A 52 -0.62 37.56 24.80
N GLY A 53 -1.69 36.83 24.45
CA GLY A 53 -3.09 37.27 24.56
C GLY A 53 -3.55 38.02 23.31
N ASP A 54 -4.27 39.13 23.51
CA ASP A 54 -4.72 40.01 22.44
C ASP A 54 -3.65 41.04 22.14
N VAL A 55 -2.87 40.81 21.09
CA VAL A 55 -1.72 41.64 20.72
C VAL A 55 -2.14 42.73 19.73
N VAL A 56 -1.74 43.97 19.99
CA VAL A 56 -1.95 45.09 19.06
C VAL A 56 -0.58 45.55 18.56
N VAL A 57 -0.31 45.33 17.27
CA VAL A 57 0.92 45.83 16.65
C VAL A 57 0.80 47.35 16.50
N PRO A 58 1.73 48.14 17.05
CA PRO A 58 1.62 49.59 17.05
C PRO A 58 1.76 50.15 15.63
N SER A 59 1.03 51.23 15.31
CA SER A 59 1.18 51.94 14.03
C SER A 59 2.48 52.74 13.94
N VAL A 60 3.12 53.01 15.08
CA VAL A 60 4.38 53.77 15.21
C VAL A 60 5.27 53.10 16.25
N ILE A 61 6.55 52.91 15.92
CA ILE A 61 7.60 52.47 16.85
C ILE A 61 8.86 53.31 16.59
N ALA A 62 9.57 53.71 17.65
CA ALA A 62 10.68 54.67 17.60
C ALA A 62 10.33 55.98 16.88
N GLY A 63 9.07 56.42 16.99
CA GLY A 63 8.54 57.59 16.29
C GLY A 63 8.44 57.44 14.76
N LYS A 64 8.56 56.22 14.23
CA LYS A 64 8.46 55.90 12.80
C LYS A 64 7.26 55.01 12.50
N PRO A 65 6.57 55.19 11.37
CA PRO A 65 5.45 54.34 10.99
C PRO A 65 5.91 52.88 10.79
N VAL A 66 5.16 51.94 11.36
CA VAL A 66 5.38 50.50 11.13
C VAL A 66 4.85 50.15 9.74
N LYS A 67 5.76 49.76 8.85
CA LYS A 67 5.47 49.47 7.44
C LYS A 67 5.60 48.00 7.08
N LYS A 68 6.31 47.21 7.89
CA LYS A 68 6.61 45.82 7.59
C LYS A 68 6.58 44.95 8.84
N ILE A 69 6.12 43.72 8.69
CA ILE A 69 6.42 42.60 9.58
C ILE A 69 7.49 41.77 8.88
N ALA A 70 8.63 41.56 9.53
CA ALA A 70 9.75 40.83 8.95
C ALA A 70 9.44 39.34 8.83
N ASN A 71 10.36 38.61 8.21
CA ASN A 71 10.27 37.15 8.17
C ASN A 71 10.33 36.60 9.60
N SER A 72 9.51 35.60 9.89
CA SER A 72 9.48 34.90 11.19
C SER A 72 9.23 35.77 12.43
N ALA A 73 8.77 37.01 12.28
CA ALA A 73 8.70 37.97 13.40
C ALA A 73 7.78 37.52 14.56
N PHE A 74 6.76 36.70 14.27
CA PHE A 74 5.89 36.07 15.27
C PHE A 74 5.92 34.54 15.15
N GLU A 75 6.91 33.96 14.47
CA GLU A 75 7.00 32.51 14.33
C GLU A 75 7.05 31.83 15.71
N GLY A 76 6.22 30.80 15.89
CA GLY A 76 6.15 30.05 17.14
C GLY A 76 5.57 30.81 18.33
N CYS A 77 4.96 31.99 18.12
CA CYS A 77 4.27 32.74 19.17
C CYS A 77 2.92 32.06 19.52
N GLU A 78 3.00 30.92 20.20
CA GLU A 78 1.84 30.12 20.61
C GLU A 78 1.02 30.78 21.73
N ASN A 79 1.53 31.84 22.35
CA ASN A 79 0.83 32.58 23.40
C ASN A 79 -0.13 33.65 22.86
N ILE A 80 -0.14 33.93 21.55
CA ILE A 80 -1.01 34.93 20.93
C ILE A 80 -2.37 34.29 20.59
N ALA A 81 -3.46 34.88 21.09
CA ALA A 81 -4.84 34.43 20.84
C ALA A 81 -5.52 35.23 19.71
N ALA A 82 -5.23 36.53 19.66
CA ALA A 82 -5.67 37.46 18.63
C ALA A 82 -4.56 38.47 18.33
N ILE A 83 -4.47 38.94 17.08
CA ILE A 83 -3.55 40.01 16.70
C ILE A 83 -4.22 41.05 15.82
N SER A 84 -4.01 42.32 16.16
CA SER A 84 -4.45 43.47 15.37
C SER A 84 -3.27 44.09 14.62
N LEU A 85 -3.38 44.19 13.30
CA LEU A 85 -2.37 44.78 12.42
C LEU A 85 -2.70 46.24 12.09
N PRO A 86 -1.73 47.18 12.07
CA PRO A 86 -2.01 48.58 11.81
C PRO A 86 -2.23 48.84 10.31
N GLY A 87 -3.14 49.76 9.97
CA GLY A 87 -3.37 50.21 8.59
C GLY A 87 -2.14 50.82 7.91
N SER A 88 -1.10 51.21 8.66
CA SER A 88 0.16 51.68 8.08
C SER A 88 0.96 50.58 7.38
N LEU A 89 0.68 49.31 7.67
CA LEU A 89 1.44 48.14 7.21
C LEU A 89 1.31 47.96 5.69
N THR A 90 2.43 47.66 5.05
CA THR A 90 2.51 47.46 3.59
C THR A 90 3.01 46.08 3.19
N ALA A 91 3.70 45.38 4.09
CA ALA A 91 4.25 44.06 3.81
C ALA A 91 4.29 43.15 5.05
N ILE A 92 4.05 41.85 4.83
CA ILE A 92 4.20 40.78 5.82
C ILE A 92 5.21 39.76 5.28
N GLY A 93 6.25 39.47 6.05
CA GLY A 93 7.34 38.59 5.65
C GLY A 93 6.96 37.11 5.57
N HIS A 94 7.90 36.31 5.06
CA HIS A 94 7.79 34.86 5.03
C HIS A 94 7.67 34.29 6.45
N TYR A 95 6.85 33.27 6.64
CA TYR A 95 6.71 32.58 7.94
C TYR A 95 6.28 33.48 9.11
N ALA A 96 5.81 34.71 8.85
CA ALA A 96 5.71 35.74 9.87
C ALA A 96 4.85 35.33 11.08
N PHE A 97 3.83 34.49 10.89
CA PHE A 97 2.96 33.94 11.95
C PHE A 97 2.96 32.42 11.95
N MET A 98 3.95 31.77 11.33
CA MET A 98 4.00 30.31 11.26
C MET A 98 3.98 29.74 12.68
N THR A 99 3.20 28.68 12.92
CA THR A 99 3.12 28.00 14.22
C THR A 99 2.52 28.86 15.36
N CYS A 100 1.80 29.95 15.06
CA CYS A 100 0.95 30.63 16.05
C CYS A 100 -0.29 29.78 16.39
N ARG A 101 -0.12 28.66 17.10
CA ARG A 101 -1.13 27.60 17.26
C ARG A 101 -2.41 28.02 17.99
N ASN A 102 -2.38 29.09 18.77
CA ASN A 102 -3.55 29.62 19.49
C ASN A 102 -4.21 30.83 18.80
N LEU A 103 -3.64 31.34 17.70
CA LEU A 103 -4.24 32.44 16.95
C LEU A 103 -5.54 31.95 16.30
N THR A 104 -6.65 32.65 16.55
CA THR A 104 -7.99 32.20 16.11
C THR A 104 -8.52 32.95 14.88
N SER A 105 -8.15 34.21 14.71
CA SER A 105 -8.49 35.03 13.56
C SER A 105 -7.43 36.11 13.33
N ILE A 106 -7.28 36.57 12.09
CA ILE A 106 -6.46 37.73 11.75
C ILE A 106 -7.08 38.51 10.59
N SER A 107 -6.95 39.83 10.60
CA SER A 107 -7.40 40.70 9.51
C SER A 107 -6.20 41.35 8.81
N ILE A 108 -6.13 41.21 7.48
CA ILE A 108 -5.13 41.85 6.62
C ILE A 108 -5.59 43.28 6.29
N PRO A 109 -4.85 44.33 6.66
CA PRO A 109 -5.28 45.71 6.49
C PRO A 109 -5.16 46.21 5.04
N GLU A 110 -5.79 47.35 4.78
CA GLU A 110 -6.03 47.96 3.46
C GLU A 110 -4.76 48.28 2.65
N ASN A 111 -3.62 48.51 3.32
CA ASN A 111 -2.38 48.91 2.64
C ASN A 111 -1.38 47.77 2.42
N VAL A 112 -1.69 46.53 2.82
CA VAL A 112 -0.78 45.38 2.63
C VAL A 112 -0.86 44.91 1.18
N THR A 113 0.22 45.12 0.43
CA THR A 113 0.33 44.74 -0.99
C THR A 113 1.33 43.61 -1.23
N SER A 114 1.98 43.13 -0.18
CA SER A 114 3.00 42.07 -0.27
C SER A 114 2.93 41.16 0.96
N MET A 115 2.74 39.87 0.73
CA MET A 115 2.80 38.84 1.75
C MET A 115 3.73 37.74 1.27
N GLY A 116 4.60 37.26 2.17
CA GLY A 116 5.48 36.13 1.93
C GLY A 116 4.71 34.82 1.75
N ILE A 117 5.46 33.75 1.51
CA ILE A 117 4.92 32.38 1.56
C ILE A 117 4.84 31.90 3.01
N TYR A 118 3.90 30.99 3.27
CA TYR A 118 3.75 30.26 4.54
C TYR A 118 3.50 31.15 5.76
N VAL A 119 2.90 32.33 5.56
CA VAL A 119 2.67 33.33 6.61
C VAL A 119 1.91 32.74 7.80
N PHE A 120 0.90 31.91 7.54
CA PHE A 120 0.02 31.32 8.57
C PHE A 120 0.09 29.78 8.63
N ASN A 121 1.15 29.17 8.09
CA ASN A 121 1.28 27.71 8.14
C ASN A 121 1.31 27.21 9.59
N GLU A 122 0.72 26.04 9.82
CA GLU A 122 0.61 25.41 11.15
C GLU A 122 -0.13 26.25 12.23
N CYS A 123 -0.90 27.27 11.85
CA CYS A 123 -1.82 27.96 12.75
C CYS A 123 -3.10 27.12 12.96
N GLY A 124 -3.01 26.02 13.70
CA GLY A 124 -4.08 25.00 13.80
C GLY A 124 -5.39 25.45 14.47
N SER A 125 -5.42 26.63 15.09
CA SER A 125 -6.64 27.24 15.66
C SER A 125 -7.19 28.38 14.81
N LEU A 126 -6.49 28.79 13.74
CA LEU A 126 -6.91 29.91 12.91
C LEU A 126 -8.12 29.50 12.08
N VAL A 127 -9.25 30.17 12.27
CA VAL A 127 -10.52 29.87 11.60
C VAL A 127 -10.77 30.82 10.44
N SER A 128 -10.31 32.07 10.53
CA SER A 128 -10.44 33.05 9.45
C SER A 128 -9.16 33.87 9.25
N ILE A 129 -8.85 34.13 7.98
CA ILE A 129 -7.96 35.19 7.51
C ILE A 129 -8.86 36.18 6.78
N ASP A 130 -9.27 37.22 7.48
CA ASP A 130 -10.11 38.28 6.94
C ASP A 130 -9.23 39.30 6.20
N VAL A 131 -9.80 39.99 5.22
CA VAL A 131 -9.08 40.99 4.43
C VAL A 131 -9.95 42.23 4.32
N ASP A 132 -9.35 43.39 4.56
CA ASP A 132 -10.03 44.68 4.37
C ASP A 132 -10.57 44.80 2.93
N ALA A 133 -11.79 45.29 2.77
CA ALA A 133 -12.47 45.37 1.47
C ALA A 133 -11.70 46.23 0.46
N ASP A 134 -11.01 47.26 0.95
CA ASP A 134 -10.22 48.20 0.15
C ASP A 134 -8.79 47.69 -0.11
N ASN A 135 -8.39 46.53 0.43
CA ASN A 135 -7.08 45.94 0.15
C ASN A 135 -6.92 45.67 -1.36
N PRO A 136 -5.85 46.17 -2.01
CA PRO A 136 -5.71 46.07 -3.46
C PRO A 136 -5.11 44.74 -3.94
N GLY A 137 -4.47 43.97 -3.06
CA GLY A 137 -3.71 42.77 -3.42
C GLY A 137 -4.41 41.45 -3.09
N TYR A 138 -5.31 41.46 -2.12
CA TYR A 138 -5.86 40.25 -1.51
C TYR A 138 -7.38 40.33 -1.33
N ALA A 139 -7.99 39.16 -1.17
CA ALA A 139 -9.39 39.01 -0.82
C ALA A 139 -9.55 37.86 0.17
N SER A 140 -10.63 37.90 0.96
CA SER A 140 -11.07 36.78 1.78
C SER A 140 -12.43 36.28 1.30
N VAL A 141 -12.57 34.97 1.12
CA VAL A 141 -13.85 34.33 0.85
C VAL A 141 -14.04 33.24 1.89
N ASP A 142 -15.08 33.38 2.73
CA ASP A 142 -15.36 32.47 3.85
C ASP A 142 -14.13 32.25 4.78
N GLY A 143 -13.38 33.33 5.04
CA GLY A 143 -12.18 33.30 5.88
C GLY A 143 -10.94 32.68 5.22
N VAL A 144 -11.01 32.25 3.95
CA VAL A 144 -9.86 31.74 3.18
C VAL A 144 -9.23 32.89 2.39
N LEU A 145 -7.90 32.94 2.39
CA LEU A 145 -7.13 34.00 1.74
C LEU A 145 -6.87 33.69 0.25
N TYR A 146 -7.18 34.67 -0.60
CA TYR A 146 -6.94 34.65 -2.04
C TYR A 146 -6.17 35.90 -2.49
N ASP A 147 -5.71 35.91 -3.74
CA ASP A 147 -5.41 37.16 -4.44
C ASP A 147 -6.68 38.02 -4.63
N LYS A 148 -6.53 39.30 -4.97
CA LYS A 148 -7.67 40.22 -5.12
C LYS A 148 -8.72 39.73 -6.13
N GLY A 149 -8.28 39.05 -7.19
CA GLY A 149 -9.15 38.51 -8.24
C GLY A 149 -9.85 37.20 -7.88
N VAL A 150 -9.53 36.59 -6.73
CA VAL A 150 -10.00 35.26 -6.32
C VAL A 150 -9.68 34.19 -7.38
N SER A 151 -8.50 34.30 -8.00
CA SER A 151 -7.98 33.36 -8.99
C SER A 151 -6.96 32.37 -8.39
N ILE A 152 -6.36 32.72 -7.25
CA ILE A 152 -5.29 31.98 -6.59
C ILE A 152 -5.64 31.83 -5.11
N LEU A 153 -5.86 30.59 -4.66
CA LEU A 153 -5.98 30.27 -3.23
C LEU A 153 -4.59 30.31 -2.61
N ARG A 154 -4.36 31.28 -1.71
CA ARG A 154 -3.07 31.56 -1.09
C ARG A 154 -2.87 30.82 0.23
N GLN A 155 -3.92 30.78 1.06
CA GLN A 155 -3.87 30.13 2.37
C GLN A 155 -5.29 29.83 2.89
N CYS A 156 -5.52 28.57 3.23
CA CYS A 156 -6.64 28.12 4.06
C CYS A 156 -6.22 28.16 5.54
N PRO A 157 -7.07 28.68 6.44
CA PRO A 157 -6.82 28.63 7.87
C PRO A 157 -6.77 27.19 8.41
N GLY A 158 -5.73 26.84 9.18
CA GLY A 158 -5.53 25.47 9.68
C GLY A 158 -6.63 24.97 10.63
N GLY A 159 -7.35 25.89 11.27
CA GLY A 159 -8.51 25.62 12.12
C GLY A 159 -9.84 25.56 11.38
N LYS A 160 -9.89 25.79 10.06
CA LYS A 160 -11.11 25.72 9.26
C LYS A 160 -11.67 24.29 9.28
N THR A 161 -12.99 24.18 9.48
CA THR A 161 -13.67 22.90 9.72
C THR A 161 -14.68 22.57 8.65
N GLY A 162 -14.94 21.27 8.42
CA GLY A 162 -16.05 20.83 7.60
C GLY A 162 -15.74 20.88 6.10
N VAL A 163 -16.72 21.33 5.31
CA VAL A 163 -16.62 21.37 3.84
C VAL A 163 -15.95 22.68 3.40
N LEU A 164 -14.99 22.58 2.49
CA LEU A 164 -14.46 23.72 1.75
C LEU A 164 -14.86 23.62 0.28
N ASP A 165 -15.76 24.52 -0.14
CA ASP A 165 -16.11 24.71 -1.54
C ASP A 165 -15.22 25.80 -2.13
N ILE A 166 -14.37 25.44 -3.10
CA ILE A 166 -13.49 26.42 -3.75
C ILE A 166 -14.32 27.22 -4.77
N PRO A 167 -14.26 28.56 -4.75
CA PRO A 167 -15.07 29.38 -5.67
C PRO A 167 -14.75 29.17 -7.15
N GLU A 168 -15.76 29.25 -8.01
CA GLU A 168 -15.58 29.34 -9.45
C GLU A 168 -14.67 30.53 -9.81
N GLY A 169 -13.77 30.32 -10.77
CA GLY A 169 -12.77 31.32 -11.18
C GLY A 169 -11.40 31.12 -10.52
N VAL A 170 -11.30 30.34 -9.44
CA VAL A 170 -10.00 29.92 -8.90
C VAL A 170 -9.34 28.99 -9.92
N THR A 171 -8.14 29.33 -10.36
CA THR A 171 -7.33 28.57 -11.31
C THR A 171 -6.18 27.82 -10.64
N THR A 172 -5.69 28.32 -9.50
CA THR A 172 -4.50 27.79 -8.83
C THR A 172 -4.72 27.64 -7.33
N ILE A 173 -4.38 26.46 -6.80
CA ILE A 173 -4.22 26.19 -5.38
C ILE A 173 -2.72 26.11 -5.11
N THR A 174 -2.17 27.07 -4.38
CA THR A 174 -0.70 27.18 -4.25
C THR A 174 -0.12 26.16 -3.28
N ALA A 175 1.19 25.95 -3.37
CA ALA A 175 1.91 24.99 -2.57
C ALA A 175 1.67 25.26 -1.08
N TRP A 176 1.41 24.18 -0.32
CA TRP A 176 1.14 24.21 1.12
C TRP A 176 -0.06 25.06 1.57
N SER A 177 -0.91 25.55 0.66
CA SER A 177 -1.97 26.50 1.03
C SER A 177 -3.04 25.90 1.96
N LEU A 178 -3.24 24.58 1.97
CA LEU A 178 -4.11 23.87 2.93
C LEU A 178 -3.32 22.92 3.83
N CYS A 179 -2.00 23.10 3.94
CA CYS A 179 -1.14 22.27 4.78
C CYS A 179 -1.66 22.17 6.22
N TYR A 180 -1.81 20.94 6.72
CA TYR A 180 -2.32 20.60 8.04
C TYR A 180 -3.68 21.24 8.39
N CYS A 181 -4.57 21.43 7.40
CA CYS A 181 -5.99 21.72 7.63
C CYS A 181 -6.72 20.47 8.16
N ALA A 182 -6.30 20.00 9.34
CA ALA A 182 -6.65 18.70 9.92
C ALA A 182 -8.11 18.56 10.35
N LYS A 183 -8.93 19.60 10.18
CA LYS A 183 -10.36 19.62 10.53
C LYS A 183 -11.28 19.73 9.30
N LEU A 184 -10.73 19.87 8.08
CA LEU A 184 -11.51 19.78 6.86
C LEU A 184 -11.93 18.33 6.62
N THR A 185 -13.20 18.12 6.32
CA THR A 185 -13.78 16.80 6.06
C THR A 185 -13.95 16.52 4.57
N SER A 186 -14.15 17.56 3.77
CA SER A 186 -14.21 17.45 2.31
C SER A 186 -13.80 18.74 1.61
N VAL A 187 -13.25 18.61 0.41
CA VAL A 187 -12.92 19.74 -0.47
C VAL A 187 -13.57 19.52 -1.83
N SER A 188 -14.20 20.56 -2.36
CA SER A 188 -14.80 20.56 -3.70
C SER A 188 -14.09 21.57 -4.60
N MET A 189 -13.44 21.07 -5.66
CA MET A 189 -12.80 21.91 -6.68
C MET A 189 -13.75 22.16 -7.86
N PRO A 190 -13.89 23.40 -8.34
CA PRO A 190 -14.52 23.70 -9.62
C PRO A 190 -13.57 23.36 -10.77
N ASP A 191 -14.12 23.18 -11.97
CA ASP A 191 -13.34 22.87 -13.17
C ASP A 191 -12.45 24.05 -13.62
N SER A 192 -12.66 25.26 -13.09
CA SER A 192 -11.74 26.38 -13.30
C SER A 192 -10.34 26.12 -12.72
N VAL A 193 -10.21 25.23 -11.74
CA VAL A 193 -8.90 24.87 -11.15
C VAL A 193 -8.13 24.03 -12.16
N THR A 194 -7.01 24.56 -12.64
CA THR A 194 -6.12 23.84 -13.57
C THR A 194 -4.81 23.42 -12.91
N VAL A 195 -4.47 23.99 -11.76
CA VAL A 195 -3.21 23.73 -11.05
C VAL A 195 -3.46 23.52 -9.57
N VAL A 196 -2.98 22.39 -9.05
CA VAL A 196 -2.81 22.12 -7.62
C VAL A 196 -1.33 21.89 -7.40
N GLU A 197 -0.66 22.86 -6.79
CA GLU A 197 0.80 22.80 -6.59
C GLU A 197 1.18 21.81 -5.49
N SER A 198 2.48 21.47 -5.44
CA SER A 198 3.04 20.50 -4.49
C SER A 198 2.62 20.77 -3.04
N PHE A 199 2.31 19.68 -2.33
CA PHE A 199 1.97 19.69 -0.90
C PHE A 199 0.74 20.55 -0.52
N ALA A 200 -0.11 20.95 -1.48
CA ALA A 200 -1.26 21.80 -1.21
C ALA A 200 -2.16 21.31 -0.06
N PHE A 201 -2.44 19.99 0.03
CA PHE A 201 -3.31 19.37 1.04
C PHE A 201 -2.56 18.48 2.03
N ILE A 202 -1.23 18.56 2.12
CA ILE A 202 -0.46 17.67 3.01
C ILE A 202 -1.01 17.71 4.44
N GLY A 203 -1.22 16.54 5.04
CA GLY A 203 -1.63 16.42 6.44
C GLY A 203 -3.07 16.86 6.73
N CYS A 204 -3.93 17.01 5.72
CA CYS A 204 -5.39 17.16 5.91
C CYS A 204 -6.00 15.85 6.42
N SER A 205 -5.67 15.46 7.65
CA SER A 205 -5.89 14.11 8.18
C SER A 205 -7.37 13.73 8.38
N ALA A 206 -8.27 14.71 8.51
CA ALA A 206 -9.72 14.47 8.55
C ALA A 206 -10.40 14.47 7.17
N LEU A 207 -9.66 14.75 6.09
CA LEU A 207 -10.22 14.85 4.74
C LEU A 207 -10.69 13.47 4.27
N ALA A 208 -12.00 13.23 4.30
CA ALA A 208 -12.58 11.95 3.93
C ALA A 208 -12.80 11.83 2.41
N SER A 209 -13.02 12.95 1.74
CA SER A 209 -13.28 13.00 0.30
C SER A 209 -12.75 14.29 -0.33
N VAL A 210 -12.34 14.19 -1.60
CA VAL A 210 -11.97 15.34 -2.43
C VAL A 210 -12.60 15.16 -3.81
N LYS A 211 -13.27 16.21 -4.30
CA LYS A 211 -13.65 16.30 -5.71
C LYS A 211 -12.58 17.09 -6.44
N LEU A 212 -11.82 16.40 -7.29
CA LEU A 212 -10.80 17.01 -8.14
C LEU A 212 -11.44 17.69 -9.36
N SER A 213 -10.77 18.71 -9.88
CA SER A 213 -11.15 19.36 -11.14
C SER A 213 -10.91 18.43 -12.33
N ASN A 214 -11.82 18.42 -13.30
CA ASN A 214 -11.65 17.63 -14.53
C ASN A 214 -10.54 18.16 -15.45
N ASN A 215 -10.07 19.39 -15.21
CA ASN A 215 -9.05 20.06 -16.03
C ASN A 215 -7.62 19.92 -15.49
N LEU A 216 -7.40 19.08 -14.47
CA LEU A 216 -6.05 18.79 -13.98
C LEU A 216 -5.29 17.93 -15.00
N THR A 217 -4.02 18.29 -15.24
CA THR A 217 -3.11 17.53 -16.09
C THR A 217 -2.10 16.70 -15.30
N ALA A 218 -1.97 16.95 -14.00
CA ALA A 218 -1.06 16.27 -13.09
C ALA A 218 -1.61 16.30 -11.66
N ILE A 219 -1.16 15.37 -10.83
CA ILE A 219 -1.24 15.46 -9.37
C ILE A 219 0.18 15.69 -8.86
N ASP A 220 0.47 16.90 -8.39
CA ASP A 220 1.82 17.28 -8.00
C ASP A 220 2.34 16.54 -6.75
N ALA A 221 3.67 16.60 -6.58
CA ALA A 221 4.35 15.95 -5.47
C ALA A 221 3.73 16.32 -4.10
N GLY A 222 3.42 15.29 -3.32
CA GLY A 222 2.88 15.38 -1.97
C GLY A 222 1.52 16.06 -1.86
N ALA A 223 0.81 16.32 -2.97
CA ALA A 223 -0.42 17.11 -2.98
C ALA A 223 -1.43 16.67 -1.92
N PHE A 224 -1.60 15.36 -1.70
CA PHE A 224 -2.49 14.75 -0.70
C PHE A 224 -1.75 13.85 0.31
N SER A 225 -0.42 14.01 0.45
CA SER A 225 0.36 13.22 1.41
C SER A 225 -0.18 13.38 2.84
N TYR A 226 -0.19 12.31 3.64
CA TYR A 226 -0.74 12.28 5.00
C TYR A 226 -2.22 12.70 5.14
N CYS A 227 -3.01 12.66 4.05
CA CYS A 227 -4.47 12.74 4.13
C CYS A 227 -5.04 11.41 4.64
N SER A 228 -4.74 11.06 5.89
CA SER A 228 -4.98 9.71 6.44
C SER A 228 -6.46 9.31 6.53
N GLY A 229 -7.39 10.26 6.47
CA GLY A 229 -8.83 10.03 6.39
C GLY A 229 -9.37 9.79 4.99
N LEU A 230 -8.57 10.02 3.93
CA LEU A 230 -9.03 9.99 2.54
C LEU A 230 -9.35 8.56 2.13
N ALA A 231 -10.61 8.26 1.87
CA ALA A 231 -11.08 6.88 1.66
C ALA A 231 -11.00 6.44 0.18
N SER A 232 -11.21 7.37 -0.75
CA SER A 232 -11.22 7.09 -2.18
C SER A 232 -10.84 8.32 -2.99
N VAL A 233 -10.19 8.11 -4.14
CA VAL A 233 -9.86 9.18 -5.10
C VAL A 233 -10.20 8.73 -6.51
N GLN A 234 -10.90 9.60 -7.25
CA GLN A 234 -11.08 9.48 -8.70
C GLN A 234 -10.11 10.47 -9.37
N VAL A 235 -9.08 9.93 -10.03
CA VAL A 235 -8.11 10.76 -10.74
C VAL A 235 -8.72 11.21 -12.08
N PRO A 236 -8.73 12.52 -12.40
CA PRO A 236 -9.33 13.04 -13.64
C PRO A 236 -8.67 12.53 -14.93
N GLU A 237 -9.46 12.33 -15.99
CA GLU A 237 -9.00 11.78 -17.28
C GLU A 237 -7.83 12.54 -17.93
N GLY A 238 -7.68 13.85 -17.66
CA GLY A 238 -6.59 14.67 -18.18
C GLY A 238 -5.24 14.45 -17.50
N VAL A 239 -5.20 13.73 -16.38
CA VAL A 239 -3.97 13.52 -15.59
C VAL A 239 -3.02 12.55 -16.28
N VAL A 240 -1.81 13.03 -16.54
CA VAL A 240 -0.73 12.24 -17.16
C VAL A 240 0.27 11.75 -16.12
N THR A 241 0.51 12.53 -15.06
CA THR A 241 1.53 12.24 -14.06
C THR A 241 0.97 12.30 -12.64
N ILE A 242 1.37 11.34 -11.82
CA ILE A 242 1.14 11.35 -10.37
C ILE A 242 2.51 11.50 -9.70
N GLY A 243 2.75 12.64 -9.06
CA GLY A 243 4.04 13.02 -8.50
C GLY A 243 4.46 12.25 -7.25
N ASP A 244 5.70 12.49 -6.84
CA ASP A 244 6.31 11.88 -5.66
C ASP A 244 5.46 12.12 -4.40
N TRP A 245 5.21 11.09 -3.62
CA TRP A 245 4.43 11.12 -2.38
C TRP A 245 2.99 11.63 -2.51
N ALA A 246 2.43 11.76 -3.72
CA ALA A 246 1.14 12.40 -3.98
C ALA A 246 0.01 11.94 -3.02
N PHE A 247 -0.09 10.64 -2.75
CA PHE A 247 -1.05 10.04 -1.81
C PHE A 247 -0.35 9.22 -0.71
N GLU A 248 0.93 9.48 -0.41
CA GLU A 248 1.65 8.76 0.63
C GLU A 248 0.94 8.89 1.99
N ASN A 249 0.89 7.83 2.79
CA ASN A 249 0.23 7.78 4.11
C ASN A 249 -1.27 8.14 4.09
N CYS A 250 -1.96 8.02 2.93
CA CYS A 250 -3.42 8.00 2.88
C CYS A 250 -3.95 6.66 3.42
N ARG A 251 -3.79 6.43 4.73
CA ARG A 251 -4.03 5.11 5.36
C ARG A 251 -5.45 4.57 5.22
N SER A 252 -6.45 5.44 5.06
CA SER A 252 -7.85 5.01 4.83
C SER A 252 -8.16 4.71 3.37
N LEU A 253 -7.24 5.00 2.44
CA LEU A 253 -7.46 4.89 1.00
C LEU A 253 -7.63 3.42 0.62
N SER A 254 -8.86 3.01 0.32
CA SER A 254 -9.18 1.62 -0.04
C SER A 254 -9.33 1.41 -1.53
N SER A 255 -9.53 2.48 -2.30
CA SER A 255 -9.70 2.42 -3.75
C SER A 255 -9.17 3.68 -4.45
N VAL A 256 -8.44 3.48 -5.54
CA VAL A 256 -7.98 4.53 -6.44
C VAL A 256 -8.38 4.15 -7.86
N SER A 257 -9.00 5.08 -8.59
CA SER A 257 -9.28 4.93 -10.01
C SER A 257 -8.27 5.74 -10.80
N LEU A 258 -7.36 5.05 -11.51
CA LEU A 258 -6.39 5.65 -12.42
C LEU A 258 -6.96 5.66 -13.85
N PRO A 259 -7.00 6.81 -14.54
CA PRO A 259 -7.47 6.88 -15.93
C PRO A 259 -6.43 6.37 -16.91
N LEU A 260 -6.87 6.04 -18.13
CA LEU A 260 -6.00 5.54 -19.20
C LEU A 260 -4.94 6.55 -19.67
N GLY A 261 -5.04 7.82 -19.31
CA GLY A 261 -4.06 8.85 -19.65
C GLY A 261 -2.80 8.85 -18.78
N VAL A 262 -2.78 8.11 -17.66
CA VAL A 262 -1.63 8.11 -16.75
C VAL A 262 -0.45 7.38 -17.37
N GLU A 263 0.69 8.05 -17.44
CA GLU A 263 1.94 7.51 -18.02
C GLU A 263 3.02 7.23 -16.96
N SER A 264 2.98 7.91 -15.82
CA SER A 264 4.02 7.76 -14.78
C SER A 264 3.51 7.92 -13.34
N LEU A 265 4.09 7.11 -12.45
CA LEU A 265 3.86 7.12 -11.00
C LEU A 265 5.18 7.45 -10.27
N GLY A 266 5.19 8.55 -9.52
CA GLY A 266 6.34 9.06 -8.78
C GLY A 266 6.67 8.27 -7.51
N VAL A 267 7.79 8.63 -6.88
CA VAL A 267 8.37 7.97 -5.70
C VAL A 267 7.33 7.88 -4.60
N SER A 268 7.03 6.67 -4.14
CA SER A 268 6.09 6.43 -3.03
C SER A 268 4.73 7.13 -3.19
N SER A 269 4.27 7.33 -4.44
CA SER A 269 3.00 8.02 -4.74
C SER A 269 1.79 7.42 -4.04
N PHE A 270 1.77 6.11 -3.78
CA PHE A 270 0.78 5.40 -2.96
C PHE A 270 1.40 4.69 -1.75
N GLY A 271 2.58 5.13 -1.29
CA GLY A 271 3.27 4.52 -0.16
C GLY A 271 2.44 4.60 1.13
N TYR A 272 2.44 3.53 1.93
CA TYR A 272 1.72 3.39 3.19
C TYR A 272 0.21 3.64 3.09
N CYS A 273 -0.41 3.36 1.94
CA CYS A 273 -1.87 3.25 1.80
C CYS A 273 -2.34 1.90 2.36
N GLU A 274 -2.34 1.77 3.70
CA GLU A 274 -2.51 0.50 4.40
C GLU A 274 -3.84 -0.22 4.13
N ASN A 275 -4.90 0.50 3.74
CA ASN A 275 -6.21 -0.06 3.39
C ASN A 275 -6.41 -0.40 1.91
N LEU A 276 -5.43 -0.11 1.04
CA LEU A 276 -5.56 -0.34 -0.38
C LEU A 276 -5.48 -1.83 -0.69
N THR A 277 -6.57 -2.43 -1.18
CA THR A 277 -6.64 -3.89 -1.39
C THR A 277 -6.30 -4.31 -2.82
N GLN A 278 -6.60 -3.44 -3.79
CA GLN A 278 -6.37 -3.67 -5.21
C GLN A 278 -6.08 -2.34 -5.93
N VAL A 279 -5.28 -2.41 -6.98
CA VAL A 279 -5.04 -1.27 -7.89
C VAL A 279 -4.99 -1.79 -9.32
N HIS A 280 -5.76 -1.15 -10.20
CA HIS A 280 -5.62 -1.35 -11.63
C HIS A 280 -4.68 -0.26 -12.16
N ILE A 281 -3.52 -0.69 -12.65
CA ILE A 281 -2.52 0.18 -13.27
C ILE A 281 -2.77 0.13 -14.78
N PRO A 282 -3.01 1.26 -15.46
CA PRO A 282 -3.28 1.25 -16.89
C PRO A 282 -2.02 0.90 -17.69
N ASP A 283 -2.18 0.21 -18.83
CA ASP A 283 -1.08 -0.24 -19.69
C ASP A 283 -0.26 0.91 -20.30
N THR A 284 -0.78 2.14 -20.25
CA THR A 284 -0.07 3.37 -20.63
C THR A 284 1.05 3.74 -19.66
N VAL A 285 1.05 3.20 -18.44
CA VAL A 285 2.12 3.43 -17.47
C VAL A 285 3.39 2.73 -17.94
N THR A 286 4.39 3.54 -18.30
CA THR A 286 5.72 3.07 -18.73
C THR A 286 6.78 3.25 -17.66
N TYR A 287 6.47 3.99 -16.59
CA TYR A 287 7.38 4.24 -15.49
C TYR A 287 6.66 4.24 -14.13
N MET A 288 7.13 3.40 -13.21
CA MET A 288 6.69 3.37 -11.81
C MET A 288 7.93 3.47 -10.93
N SER A 289 8.06 4.55 -10.17
CA SER A 289 9.27 4.86 -9.41
C SER A 289 9.40 4.03 -8.12
N MET A 290 10.43 4.31 -7.33
CA MET A 290 10.74 3.61 -6.09
C MET A 290 9.58 3.69 -5.10
N GLY A 291 9.18 2.53 -4.56
CA GLY A 291 8.25 2.45 -3.44
C GLY A 291 6.82 2.87 -3.71
N VAL A 292 6.35 2.93 -4.97
CA VAL A 292 4.98 3.36 -5.32
C VAL A 292 3.92 2.72 -4.42
N PHE A 293 4.01 1.43 -4.12
CA PHE A 293 3.08 0.71 -3.24
C PHE A 293 3.72 0.23 -1.93
N LYS A 294 4.89 0.75 -1.55
CA LYS A 294 5.58 0.38 -0.31
C LYS A 294 4.64 0.49 0.88
N GLY A 295 4.54 -0.53 1.73
CA GLY A 295 3.72 -0.52 2.94
C GLY A 295 2.21 -0.61 2.70
N CYS A 296 1.74 -0.91 1.49
CA CYS A 296 0.34 -1.23 1.23
C CYS A 296 0.00 -2.62 1.76
N THR A 297 -0.11 -2.75 3.09
CA THR A 297 -0.13 -4.06 3.77
C THR A 297 -1.31 -4.95 3.41
N LEU A 298 -2.43 -4.39 2.94
CA LEU A 298 -3.62 -5.13 2.48
C LEU A 298 -3.69 -5.32 0.95
N LEU A 299 -2.71 -4.82 0.18
CA LEU A 299 -2.69 -4.99 -1.27
C LEU A 299 -2.48 -6.46 -1.60
N SER A 300 -3.47 -7.07 -2.24
CA SER A 300 -3.50 -8.50 -2.57
C SER A 300 -3.61 -8.79 -4.06
N ALA A 301 -4.09 -7.81 -4.84
CA ALA A 301 -4.21 -7.91 -6.29
C ALA A 301 -3.64 -6.65 -6.96
N VAL A 302 -2.62 -6.85 -7.81
CA VAL A 302 -2.04 -5.81 -8.66
C VAL A 302 -1.69 -6.44 -10.01
N THR A 303 -2.06 -5.76 -11.09
CA THR A 303 -1.61 -6.11 -12.44
C THR A 303 -0.57 -5.08 -12.85
N LEU A 304 0.64 -5.55 -13.16
CA LEU A 304 1.70 -4.71 -13.68
C LEU A 304 1.46 -4.43 -15.17
N PRO A 305 1.69 -3.21 -15.65
CA PRO A 305 1.60 -2.88 -17.06
C PRO A 305 2.74 -3.56 -17.86
N GLU A 306 2.47 -4.03 -19.07
CA GLU A 306 3.46 -4.72 -19.92
C GLU A 306 4.62 -3.83 -20.38
N GLY A 307 4.51 -2.49 -20.25
CA GLY A 307 5.49 -1.53 -20.76
C GLY A 307 6.68 -1.21 -19.85
N ILE A 308 6.75 -1.75 -18.63
CA ILE A 308 7.75 -1.34 -17.63
C ILE A 308 9.09 -2.08 -17.81
N PRO A 309 10.24 -1.36 -17.85
CA PRO A 309 11.53 -2.00 -18.13
C PRO A 309 12.16 -2.70 -16.93
N VAL A 310 11.74 -2.34 -15.71
CA VAL A 310 12.29 -2.83 -14.44
C VAL A 310 11.22 -2.85 -13.36
N ILE A 311 11.44 -3.66 -12.32
CA ILE A 311 10.76 -3.52 -11.03
C ILE A 311 11.65 -2.66 -10.13
N GLU A 312 11.24 -1.42 -9.88
CA GLU A 312 12.01 -0.43 -9.11
C GLU A 312 12.21 -0.83 -7.63
N GLY A 313 13.21 -0.20 -7.01
CA GLY A 313 13.57 -0.47 -5.63
C GLY A 313 12.42 -0.18 -4.66
N THR A 314 12.21 -1.07 -3.69
CA THR A 314 11.13 -1.01 -2.68
C THR A 314 9.69 -0.96 -3.22
N LEU A 315 9.45 -1.17 -4.53
CA LEU A 315 8.15 -0.95 -5.19
C LEU A 315 6.95 -1.56 -4.43
N PHE A 316 7.10 -2.80 -3.97
CA PHE A 316 6.13 -3.57 -3.19
C PHE A 316 6.64 -3.92 -1.79
N MET A 317 7.67 -3.24 -1.28
CA MET A 317 8.20 -3.51 0.07
C MET A 317 7.06 -3.47 1.10
N ASP A 318 6.97 -4.45 1.98
CA ASP A 318 5.92 -4.63 3.00
C ASP A 318 4.47 -4.71 2.44
N CYS A 319 4.29 -5.13 1.19
CA CYS A 319 2.97 -5.56 0.67
C CYS A 319 2.58 -6.94 1.21
N ARG A 320 2.29 -6.98 2.51
CA ARG A 320 2.18 -8.23 3.29
C ARG A 320 1.05 -9.17 2.86
N SER A 321 0.05 -8.70 2.11
CA SER A 321 -1.07 -9.50 1.60
C SER A 321 -0.89 -9.92 0.13
N LEU A 322 0.19 -9.51 -0.53
CA LEU A 322 0.46 -9.84 -1.93
C LEU A 322 0.87 -11.32 -2.02
N ALA A 323 -0.05 -12.17 -2.47
CA ALA A 323 0.14 -13.63 -2.50
C ALA A 323 0.77 -14.13 -3.80
N SER A 324 0.54 -13.41 -4.90
CA SER A 324 1.04 -13.72 -6.24
C SER A 324 1.24 -12.44 -7.03
N ILE A 325 2.25 -12.43 -7.91
CA ILE A 325 2.44 -11.36 -8.87
C ILE A 325 3.00 -11.95 -10.17
N THR A 326 2.51 -11.46 -11.32
CA THR A 326 3.09 -11.77 -12.62
C THR A 326 4.07 -10.66 -12.98
N ILE A 327 5.32 -11.01 -13.24
CA ILE A 327 6.33 -10.08 -13.74
C ILE A 327 6.25 -10.05 -15.27
N PRO A 328 6.03 -8.88 -15.90
CA PRO A 328 5.96 -8.77 -17.36
C PRO A 328 7.26 -9.16 -18.07
N ASP A 329 7.16 -9.67 -19.29
CA ASP A 329 8.32 -10.08 -20.10
C ASP A 329 9.26 -8.91 -20.45
N SER A 330 8.77 -7.67 -20.41
CA SER A 330 9.56 -6.47 -20.64
C SER A 330 10.57 -6.16 -19.53
N VAL A 331 10.41 -6.77 -18.35
CA VAL A 331 11.24 -6.52 -17.18
C VAL A 331 12.63 -7.14 -17.38
N SER A 332 13.65 -6.29 -17.31
CA SER A 332 15.06 -6.67 -17.45
C SER A 332 15.83 -6.80 -16.13
N ALA A 333 15.29 -6.20 -15.06
CA ALA A 333 15.88 -6.20 -13.73
C ALA A 333 14.83 -6.03 -12.63
N ILE A 334 15.12 -6.62 -11.46
CA ILE A 334 14.38 -6.43 -10.21
C ILE A 334 15.32 -5.77 -9.21
N TYR A 335 15.00 -4.57 -8.74
CA TYR A 335 15.91 -3.79 -7.88
C TYR A 335 15.75 -4.08 -6.39
N GLU A 336 16.61 -3.43 -5.60
CA GLU A 336 16.76 -3.71 -4.19
C GLU A 336 15.45 -3.56 -3.41
N HIS A 337 15.20 -4.50 -2.49
CA HIS A 337 14.00 -4.52 -1.66
C HIS A 337 12.64 -4.53 -2.41
N ALA A 338 12.61 -4.76 -3.73
CA ALA A 338 11.39 -4.67 -4.55
C ALA A 338 10.17 -5.36 -3.94
N PHE A 339 10.35 -6.57 -3.38
CA PHE A 339 9.32 -7.37 -2.73
C PHE A 339 9.65 -7.67 -1.26
N SER A 340 10.61 -6.97 -0.65
CA SER A 340 11.03 -7.26 0.72
C SER A 340 9.85 -7.17 1.69
N GLY A 341 9.65 -8.16 2.56
CA GLY A 341 8.53 -8.21 3.51
C GLY A 341 7.17 -8.60 2.90
N CYS A 342 7.12 -9.07 1.66
CA CYS A 342 5.91 -9.68 1.07
C CYS A 342 5.67 -11.08 1.66
N VAL A 343 5.25 -11.13 2.93
CA VAL A 343 5.13 -12.37 3.72
C VAL A 343 4.07 -13.36 3.21
N ALA A 344 3.16 -12.93 2.34
CA ALA A 344 2.15 -13.81 1.73
C ALA A 344 2.58 -14.34 0.35
N LEU A 345 3.64 -13.80 -0.25
CA LEU A 345 4.07 -14.17 -1.59
C LEU A 345 4.54 -15.62 -1.57
N HIS A 346 3.80 -16.49 -2.28
CA HIS A 346 3.95 -17.93 -2.14
C HIS A 346 4.88 -18.55 -3.19
N ASN A 347 4.77 -18.08 -4.42
CA ASN A 347 5.65 -18.47 -5.51
C ASN A 347 5.73 -17.36 -6.55
N LEU A 348 6.73 -17.48 -7.42
CA LEU A 348 6.98 -16.51 -8.48
C LEU A 348 7.66 -17.18 -9.67
N THR A 349 7.26 -16.77 -10.87
CA THR A 349 8.02 -16.99 -12.10
C THR A 349 8.72 -15.69 -12.50
N VAL A 350 10.03 -15.78 -12.72
CA VAL A 350 10.88 -14.69 -13.19
C VAL A 350 11.10 -14.90 -14.70
N PRO A 351 10.66 -13.95 -15.56
CA PRO A 351 10.72 -14.12 -17.01
C PRO A 351 12.15 -14.07 -17.53
N ALA A 352 12.35 -14.63 -18.73
CA ALA A 352 13.67 -14.88 -19.28
C ALA A 352 14.55 -13.63 -19.49
N ASN A 353 13.93 -12.46 -19.61
CA ASN A 353 14.63 -11.19 -19.84
C ASN A 353 15.26 -10.59 -18.57
N VAL A 354 14.94 -11.11 -17.37
CA VAL A 354 15.50 -10.63 -16.11
C VAL A 354 16.95 -11.10 -15.97
N THR A 355 17.89 -10.16 -16.00
CA THR A 355 19.34 -10.44 -15.94
C THR A 355 19.98 -10.08 -14.60
N SER A 356 19.29 -9.31 -13.76
CA SER A 356 19.75 -8.92 -12.43
C SER A 356 18.62 -8.83 -11.41
N ILE A 357 18.93 -9.25 -10.19
CA ILE A 357 18.09 -9.15 -9.00
C ILE A 357 18.89 -8.48 -7.90
N GLY A 358 18.39 -7.36 -7.37
CA GLY A 358 19.07 -6.51 -6.42
C GLY A 358 19.13 -7.06 -4.99
N ASP A 359 19.85 -6.34 -4.14
CA ASP A 359 20.01 -6.66 -2.72
C ASP A 359 18.65 -6.77 -2.03
N ARG A 360 18.44 -7.82 -1.24
CA ARG A 360 17.21 -8.01 -0.45
C ARG A 360 15.90 -7.95 -1.25
N ALA A 361 15.93 -8.16 -2.57
CA ALA A 361 14.75 -8.05 -3.44
C ALA A 361 13.54 -8.86 -2.92
N PHE A 362 13.78 -10.04 -2.35
CA PHE A 362 12.78 -10.95 -1.76
C PHE A 362 13.04 -11.24 -0.28
N ALA A 363 13.83 -10.41 0.43
CA ALA A 363 14.11 -10.61 1.85
C ALA A 363 12.83 -10.56 2.69
N GLY A 364 12.63 -11.55 3.57
CA GLY A 364 11.45 -11.67 4.43
C GLY A 364 10.18 -12.18 3.73
N CYS A 365 10.27 -12.66 2.48
CA CYS A 365 9.16 -13.34 1.79
C CYS A 365 8.99 -14.77 2.33
N SER A 366 8.55 -14.88 3.59
CA SER A 366 8.57 -16.13 4.36
C SER A 366 7.58 -17.21 3.89
N ALA A 367 6.62 -16.88 3.02
CA ALA A 367 5.72 -17.86 2.40
C ALA A 367 6.26 -18.44 1.07
N LEU A 368 7.38 -17.93 0.55
CA LEU A 368 7.94 -18.43 -0.71
C LEU A 368 8.35 -19.89 -0.57
N THR A 369 7.78 -20.74 -1.41
CA THR A 369 8.16 -22.15 -1.54
C THR A 369 9.04 -22.40 -2.75
N TYR A 370 8.86 -21.63 -3.83
CA TYR A 370 9.79 -21.67 -4.95
C TYR A 370 9.86 -20.37 -5.74
N ILE A 371 10.97 -20.19 -6.46
CA ILE A 371 11.13 -19.21 -7.54
C ILE A 371 11.57 -19.97 -8.79
N ALA A 372 10.81 -19.82 -9.88
CA ALA A 372 11.12 -20.41 -11.17
C ALA A 372 11.70 -19.36 -12.13
N PHE A 373 12.78 -19.69 -12.83
CA PHE A 373 13.44 -18.80 -13.79
C PHE A 373 13.30 -19.35 -15.20
N GLU A 374 12.67 -18.59 -16.10
CA GLU A 374 12.49 -18.98 -17.51
C GLU A 374 13.73 -18.77 -18.37
N GLY A 375 14.68 -17.96 -17.91
CA GLY A 375 15.94 -17.64 -18.62
C GLY A 375 17.18 -18.26 -17.99
N ASP A 376 18.34 -17.70 -18.35
CA ASP A 376 19.60 -17.99 -17.69
C ASP A 376 19.63 -17.45 -16.25
N ALA A 377 20.53 -17.98 -15.42
CA ALA A 377 20.67 -17.53 -14.04
C ALA A 377 21.03 -16.03 -13.98
N PRO A 378 20.23 -15.17 -13.32
CA PRO A 378 20.54 -13.76 -13.21
C PRO A 378 21.67 -13.51 -12.23
N SER A 379 22.31 -12.35 -12.33
CA SER A 379 23.14 -11.84 -11.23
C SER A 379 22.27 -11.49 -10.03
N THR A 380 22.72 -11.81 -8.81
CA THR A 380 21.98 -11.55 -7.58
C THR A 380 22.78 -10.67 -6.62
N GLY A 381 22.08 -9.73 -5.99
CA GLY A 381 22.60 -8.90 -4.91
C GLY A 381 22.78 -9.66 -3.60
N SER A 382 23.32 -8.94 -2.60
CA SER A 382 23.49 -9.45 -1.25
C SER A 382 22.14 -9.74 -0.61
N ASP A 383 22.00 -10.92 -0.01
CA ASP A 383 20.80 -11.32 0.72
C ASP A 383 19.52 -11.17 -0.15
N TRP A 384 19.63 -11.36 -1.48
CA TRP A 384 18.55 -11.16 -2.46
C TRP A 384 17.28 -11.95 -2.08
N VAL A 385 17.46 -13.11 -1.47
CA VAL A 385 16.51 -13.74 -0.56
C VAL A 385 17.19 -13.77 0.81
N ASP A 386 16.45 -13.47 1.89
CA ASP A 386 16.87 -13.56 3.30
C ASP A 386 15.64 -13.85 4.17
N ASP A 387 15.81 -14.41 5.37
CA ASP A 387 14.71 -14.77 6.29
C ASP A 387 13.57 -15.60 5.62
N TRP A 388 13.95 -16.57 4.77
CA TRP A 388 13.03 -17.42 4.02
C TRP A 388 12.68 -18.74 4.76
N ASN A 389 11.68 -19.45 4.26
CA ASN A 389 11.30 -20.77 4.77
C ASN A 389 12.31 -21.84 4.34
N ASP A 390 12.76 -22.71 5.25
CA ASP A 390 13.67 -23.84 4.98
C ASP A 390 13.27 -24.71 3.75
N GLY A 391 12.02 -24.65 3.28
CA GLY A 391 11.52 -25.31 2.08
C GLY A 391 11.66 -24.57 0.73
N LEU A 392 12.29 -23.38 0.67
CA LEU A 392 12.44 -22.63 -0.58
C LEU A 392 13.31 -23.36 -1.61
N SER A 393 12.79 -23.56 -2.81
CA SER A 393 13.51 -24.16 -3.95
C SER A 393 13.63 -23.20 -5.14
N ILE A 394 14.75 -23.27 -5.84
CA ILE A 394 14.96 -22.60 -7.11
C ILE A 394 14.73 -23.60 -8.24
N TYR A 395 13.93 -23.19 -9.22
CA TYR A 395 13.71 -23.96 -10.43
C TYR A 395 14.19 -23.20 -11.67
N PHE A 396 14.70 -23.95 -12.65
CA PHE A 396 15.07 -23.44 -13.97
C PHE A 396 14.60 -24.41 -15.06
N PHE A 397 14.52 -23.96 -16.31
CA PHE A 397 14.06 -24.80 -17.42
C PHE A 397 15.22 -25.37 -18.24
N GLU A 398 14.94 -26.39 -19.05
CA GLU A 398 15.95 -27.01 -19.91
C GLU A 398 16.53 -25.98 -20.89
N GLY A 399 17.87 -25.93 -20.98
CA GLY A 399 18.59 -24.98 -21.82
C GLY A 399 19.09 -23.73 -21.09
N SER A 400 18.61 -23.45 -19.87
CA SER A 400 19.14 -22.36 -19.05
C SER A 400 20.61 -22.57 -18.65
N ALA A 401 21.42 -21.52 -18.77
CA ALA A 401 22.81 -21.48 -18.33
C ALA A 401 22.97 -20.80 -16.96
N GLY A 402 24.12 -21.01 -16.30
CA GLY A 402 24.52 -20.28 -15.08
C GLY A 402 23.98 -20.83 -13.75
N PHE A 403 22.99 -21.74 -13.77
CA PHE A 403 22.54 -22.44 -12.56
C PHE A 403 23.52 -23.55 -12.16
N THR A 404 23.72 -23.71 -10.85
CA THR A 404 24.49 -24.82 -10.26
C THR A 404 23.54 -25.76 -9.50
N VAL A 405 23.72 -27.07 -9.66
CA VAL A 405 22.89 -28.13 -9.04
C VAL A 405 23.80 -28.95 -8.10
N PRO A 406 23.36 -29.35 -6.88
CA PRO A 406 22.00 -29.27 -6.35
C PRO A 406 21.63 -27.94 -5.70
N THR A 407 22.55 -26.95 -5.71
CA THR A 407 22.30 -25.65 -5.08
C THR A 407 22.82 -24.50 -5.91
N TRP A 408 22.07 -23.40 -5.97
CA TRP A 408 22.46 -22.13 -6.58
C TRP A 408 22.27 -21.00 -5.57
N ASN A 409 23.31 -20.18 -5.36
CA ASN A 409 23.35 -19.16 -4.32
C ASN A 409 22.96 -19.67 -2.91
N GLY A 410 23.31 -20.92 -2.60
CA GLY A 410 23.03 -21.56 -1.31
C GLY A 410 21.62 -22.14 -1.16
N LEU A 411 20.74 -21.98 -2.15
CA LEU A 411 19.39 -22.53 -2.16
C LEU A 411 19.33 -23.84 -2.96
N PRO A 412 18.47 -24.81 -2.58
CA PRO A 412 18.14 -25.98 -3.41
C PRO A 412 17.78 -25.56 -4.83
N CYS A 413 18.36 -26.21 -5.83
CA CYS A 413 18.21 -25.84 -7.22
C CYS A 413 18.10 -27.09 -8.11
N SER A 414 17.04 -27.16 -8.93
CA SER A 414 16.80 -28.26 -9.86
C SER A 414 16.04 -27.79 -11.10
N LEU A 415 15.89 -28.66 -12.09
CA LEU A 415 14.97 -28.42 -13.20
C LEU A 415 13.54 -28.23 -12.65
N PHE A 416 12.77 -27.35 -13.30
CA PHE A 416 11.36 -27.21 -13.03
C PHE A 416 10.67 -28.57 -13.22
N PRO A 417 9.84 -29.02 -12.27
CA PRO A 417 9.23 -30.35 -12.35
C PRO A 417 8.38 -30.53 -13.61
N SER A 418 8.19 -31.77 -14.03
CA SER A 418 7.20 -32.16 -15.03
C SER A 418 5.96 -32.75 -14.36
N LEU A 419 4.92 -33.03 -15.15
CA LEU A 419 3.77 -33.79 -14.65
C LEU A 419 4.21 -35.19 -14.17
N PRO A 420 3.56 -35.77 -13.14
CA PRO A 420 3.84 -37.13 -12.69
C PRO A 420 3.52 -38.18 -13.75
N GLY A 421 4.22 -39.31 -13.67
CA GLY A 421 3.82 -40.53 -14.36
C GLY A 421 2.53 -41.13 -13.80
N SER A 422 2.10 -42.25 -14.39
CA SER A 422 0.88 -42.94 -13.97
C SER A 422 1.06 -43.73 -12.65
N PRO A 423 0.07 -43.68 -11.72
CA PRO A 423 0.05 -44.58 -10.56
C PRO A 423 0.08 -46.05 -10.98
N VAL A 424 0.85 -46.87 -10.25
CA VAL A 424 1.09 -48.28 -10.60
C VAL A 424 0.42 -49.24 -9.64
N ASN A 425 0.28 -50.51 -10.05
CA ASN A 425 -0.30 -51.59 -9.27
C ASN A 425 -1.71 -51.28 -8.72
N LEU A 426 -2.56 -50.68 -9.56
CA LEU A 426 -3.95 -50.45 -9.21
C LEU A 426 -4.68 -51.80 -9.06
N THR A 427 -5.30 -52.00 -7.90
CA THR A 427 -6.05 -53.22 -7.56
C THR A 427 -7.40 -52.85 -6.98
N ALA A 428 -8.41 -53.69 -7.21
CA ALA A 428 -9.74 -53.54 -6.65
C ALA A 428 -10.16 -54.78 -5.87
N VAL A 429 -10.81 -54.56 -4.73
CA VAL A 429 -11.47 -55.58 -3.94
C VAL A 429 -12.92 -55.16 -3.74
N GLY A 430 -13.84 -55.95 -4.31
CA GLY A 430 -15.28 -55.74 -4.16
C GLY A 430 -15.83 -56.38 -2.89
N LEU A 431 -16.84 -55.74 -2.30
CA LEU A 431 -17.66 -56.31 -1.23
C LEU A 431 -19.13 -55.94 -1.49
N GLY A 432 -19.86 -56.82 -2.17
CA GLY A 432 -21.23 -56.53 -2.61
C GLY A 432 -21.26 -55.40 -3.63
N ASN A 433 -21.86 -54.27 -3.26
CA ASN A 433 -21.98 -53.08 -4.11
C ASN A 433 -20.87 -52.05 -3.84
N ASP A 434 -19.92 -52.37 -2.97
CA ASP A 434 -18.82 -51.47 -2.63
C ASP A 434 -17.54 -51.95 -3.28
N ILE A 435 -16.68 -51.02 -3.67
CA ILE A 435 -15.33 -51.31 -4.19
C ILE A 435 -14.29 -50.56 -3.38
N THR A 436 -13.25 -51.28 -2.98
CA THR A 436 -12.03 -50.66 -2.45
C THR A 436 -10.92 -50.75 -3.48
N ILE A 437 -10.37 -49.60 -3.85
CA ILE A 437 -9.30 -49.46 -4.83
C ILE A 437 -8.02 -49.08 -4.09
N THR A 438 -6.90 -49.75 -4.39
CA THR A 438 -5.57 -49.48 -3.80
C THR A 438 -4.51 -49.40 -4.90
N TRP A 439 -3.52 -48.51 -4.74
CA TRP A 439 -2.43 -48.28 -5.71
C TRP A 439 -1.10 -47.97 -5.03
N ASN A 440 -0.03 -47.87 -5.83
CA ASN A 440 1.27 -47.33 -5.46
C ASN A 440 1.54 -46.00 -6.19
N ASP A 441 2.53 -45.25 -5.71
CA ASP A 441 2.99 -44.03 -6.37
C ASP A 441 3.48 -44.31 -7.81
N PRO A 442 3.45 -43.31 -8.69
CA PRO A 442 4.16 -43.38 -9.97
C PRO A 442 5.64 -43.74 -9.79
N VAL A 443 6.23 -44.35 -10.83
CA VAL A 443 7.69 -44.60 -10.86
C VAL A 443 8.47 -43.28 -10.98
N ASP A 444 7.87 -42.31 -11.67
CA ASP A 444 8.40 -40.96 -11.85
C ASP A 444 7.38 -39.96 -11.31
N ASP A 445 7.76 -39.21 -10.28
CA ASP A 445 6.93 -38.17 -9.67
C ASP A 445 7.04 -36.82 -10.41
N GLY A 446 7.81 -36.78 -11.51
CA GLY A 446 8.08 -35.57 -12.29
C GLY A 446 9.08 -34.65 -11.61
N GLY A 447 9.79 -35.09 -10.56
CA GLY A 447 10.75 -34.29 -9.81
C GLY A 447 10.13 -33.40 -8.73
N ALA A 448 8.85 -33.61 -8.39
CA ALA A 448 8.16 -32.95 -7.28
C ALA A 448 7.31 -33.95 -6.49
N VAL A 449 7.16 -33.68 -5.20
CA VAL A 449 6.34 -34.51 -4.30
C VAL A 449 4.92 -34.65 -4.83
N ILE A 450 4.39 -35.88 -4.83
CA ILE A 450 2.98 -36.13 -5.08
C ILE A 450 2.15 -35.60 -3.91
N GLU A 451 1.31 -34.61 -4.16
CA GLU A 451 0.50 -33.93 -3.15
C GLU A 451 -0.76 -34.72 -2.82
N TYR A 452 -1.44 -35.24 -3.85
CA TYR A 452 -2.64 -36.05 -3.73
C TYR A 452 -2.92 -36.87 -5.00
N TYR A 453 -3.95 -37.70 -4.94
CA TYR A 453 -4.45 -38.51 -6.03
C TYR A 453 -5.89 -38.13 -6.37
N VAL A 454 -6.22 -38.12 -7.66
CA VAL A 454 -7.60 -37.96 -8.16
C VAL A 454 -8.08 -39.30 -8.66
N VAL A 455 -9.21 -39.77 -8.14
CA VAL A 455 -9.85 -41.02 -8.57
C VAL A 455 -10.97 -40.67 -9.54
N TYR A 456 -10.99 -41.37 -10.67
CA TYR A 456 -11.98 -41.23 -11.72
C TYR A 456 -12.84 -42.49 -11.78
N GLN A 457 -14.15 -42.30 -11.97
CA GLN A 457 -15.13 -43.33 -12.27
C GLN A 457 -15.75 -43.00 -13.64
N ASP A 458 -15.61 -43.90 -14.61
CA ASP A 458 -16.10 -43.75 -15.99
C ASP A 458 -15.68 -42.40 -16.63
N GLY A 459 -14.46 -41.96 -16.32
CA GLY A 459 -13.89 -40.70 -16.82
C GLY A 459 -14.31 -39.44 -16.04
N VAL A 460 -15.11 -39.56 -14.98
CA VAL A 460 -15.54 -38.44 -14.12
C VAL A 460 -14.76 -38.49 -12.80
N PRO A 461 -14.13 -37.38 -12.35
CA PRO A 461 -13.45 -37.36 -11.05
C PRO A 461 -14.47 -37.50 -9.92
N VAL A 462 -14.26 -38.47 -9.03
CA VAL A 462 -15.17 -38.79 -7.92
C VAL A 462 -14.63 -38.40 -6.55
N CYS A 463 -13.31 -38.37 -6.37
CA CYS A 463 -12.70 -37.88 -5.13
C CYS A 463 -11.22 -37.53 -5.29
N ASN A 464 -10.71 -36.69 -4.37
CA ASN A 464 -9.28 -36.49 -4.14
C ASN A 464 -8.88 -37.12 -2.82
N THR A 465 -7.71 -37.76 -2.77
CA THR A 465 -7.20 -38.35 -1.53
C THR A 465 -5.68 -38.30 -1.45
N THR A 466 -5.14 -38.16 -0.23
CA THR A 466 -3.71 -38.31 0.05
C THR A 466 -3.34 -39.74 0.43
N THR A 467 -4.34 -40.61 0.65
CA THR A 467 -4.12 -42.04 0.90
C THR A 467 -4.10 -42.80 -0.41
N LYS A 468 -3.26 -43.84 -0.50
CA LYS A 468 -3.14 -44.68 -1.70
C LYS A 468 -4.24 -45.74 -1.80
N ARG A 469 -5.42 -45.41 -1.26
CA ARG A 469 -6.59 -46.27 -1.09
C ARG A 469 -7.85 -45.43 -0.99
N VAL A 470 -8.91 -45.86 -1.67
CA VAL A 470 -10.27 -45.31 -1.50
C VAL A 470 -11.30 -46.44 -1.50
N THR A 471 -12.40 -46.24 -0.79
CA THR A 471 -13.60 -47.10 -0.90
C THR A 471 -14.74 -46.28 -1.48
N ILE A 472 -15.34 -46.76 -2.56
CA ILE A 472 -16.51 -46.19 -3.21
C ILE A 472 -17.69 -47.09 -2.86
N LEU A 473 -18.75 -46.50 -2.33
CA LEU A 473 -19.89 -47.19 -1.74
C LEU A 473 -21.11 -47.13 -2.66
N ASP A 474 -22.03 -48.07 -2.45
CA ASP A 474 -23.39 -48.06 -2.98
C ASP A 474 -23.46 -48.00 -4.53
N LEU A 475 -22.57 -48.71 -5.21
CA LEU A 475 -22.63 -48.83 -6.68
C LEU A 475 -23.89 -49.60 -7.11
N VAL A 476 -24.40 -49.28 -8.30
CA VAL A 476 -25.63 -49.90 -8.80
C VAL A 476 -25.34 -51.34 -9.19
N SER A 477 -25.96 -52.28 -8.48
CA SER A 477 -25.80 -53.72 -8.73
C SER A 477 -26.12 -54.06 -10.18
N GLY A 478 -25.24 -54.84 -10.82
CA GLY A 478 -25.32 -55.25 -12.22
C GLY A 478 -24.64 -54.29 -13.21
N GLU A 479 -24.25 -53.08 -12.78
CA GLU A 479 -23.51 -52.14 -13.62
C GLU A 479 -22.00 -52.38 -13.50
N THR A 480 -21.30 -52.23 -14.63
CA THR A 480 -19.84 -52.28 -14.70
C THR A 480 -19.28 -50.87 -14.74
N TYR A 481 -18.35 -50.60 -13.83
CA TYR A 481 -17.66 -49.32 -13.70
C TYR A 481 -16.18 -49.48 -14.05
N GLU A 482 -15.61 -48.46 -14.68
CA GLU A 482 -14.17 -48.33 -14.90
C GLU A 482 -13.58 -47.29 -13.94
N PHE A 483 -12.53 -47.68 -13.21
CA PHE A 483 -11.82 -46.78 -12.30
C PHE A 483 -10.38 -46.53 -12.75
N LYS A 484 -9.96 -45.27 -12.68
CA LYS A 484 -8.59 -44.81 -12.92
C LYS A 484 -8.13 -43.89 -11.81
N VAL A 485 -6.83 -43.82 -11.58
CA VAL A 485 -6.22 -42.91 -10.61
C VAL A 485 -5.16 -42.07 -11.30
N VAL A 486 -5.11 -40.80 -10.94
CA VAL A 486 -4.10 -39.83 -11.39
C VAL A 486 -3.34 -39.33 -10.17
N ALA A 487 -2.02 -39.22 -10.27
CA ALA A 487 -1.20 -38.52 -9.28
C ALA A 487 -1.12 -37.02 -9.62
N HIS A 488 -1.14 -36.15 -8.60
CA HIS A 488 -0.99 -34.71 -8.74
C HIS A 488 0.27 -34.22 -8.02
N ASN A 489 1.13 -33.46 -8.70
CA ASN A 489 2.27 -32.75 -8.09
C ASN A 489 2.14 -31.23 -8.31
N LEU A 490 3.21 -30.49 -8.01
CA LEU A 490 3.31 -29.03 -8.20
C LEU A 490 2.84 -28.53 -9.57
N VAL A 491 3.07 -29.30 -10.65
CA VAL A 491 2.72 -28.93 -12.03
C VAL A 491 1.27 -29.23 -12.34
N GLY A 492 0.72 -30.28 -11.73
CA GLY A 492 -0.67 -30.67 -11.88
C GLY A 492 -0.88 -32.18 -11.98
N ASN A 493 -1.99 -32.54 -12.61
CA ASN A 493 -2.43 -33.93 -12.82
C ASN A 493 -1.58 -34.65 -13.88
N GLY A 494 -0.94 -35.74 -13.47
CA GLY A 494 -0.15 -36.61 -14.33
C GLY A 494 -0.97 -37.52 -15.23
N GLU A 495 -0.30 -38.55 -15.76
CA GLU A 495 -0.94 -39.55 -16.60
C GLU A 495 -1.92 -40.44 -15.80
N MET A 496 -3.01 -40.87 -16.45
CA MET A 496 -3.95 -41.82 -15.85
C MET A 496 -3.33 -43.21 -15.71
N SER A 497 -3.63 -43.89 -14.60
CA SER A 497 -3.32 -45.31 -14.42
C SER A 497 -3.98 -46.19 -15.49
N SER A 498 -3.49 -47.43 -15.60
CA SER A 498 -4.30 -48.48 -16.24
C SER A 498 -5.64 -48.64 -15.49
N PRO A 499 -6.75 -48.87 -16.22
CA PRO A 499 -8.06 -49.01 -15.59
C PRO A 499 -8.20 -50.30 -14.78
N VAL A 500 -9.07 -50.26 -13.78
CA VAL A 500 -9.65 -51.46 -13.17
C VAL A 500 -11.16 -51.43 -13.38
N SER A 501 -11.71 -52.53 -13.88
CA SER A 501 -13.16 -52.69 -14.04
C SER A 501 -13.76 -53.46 -12.89
N PHE A 502 -14.97 -53.08 -12.47
CA PHE A 502 -15.71 -53.75 -11.42
C PHE A 502 -17.20 -53.77 -11.75
N THR A 503 -17.81 -54.95 -11.68
CA THR A 503 -19.26 -55.11 -11.77
C THR A 503 -19.82 -55.25 -10.37
N ALA A 504 -20.69 -54.32 -9.97
CA ALA A 504 -21.26 -54.31 -8.64
C ALA A 504 -22.21 -55.51 -8.43
N GLY A 505 -22.04 -56.25 -7.34
CA GLY A 505 -22.91 -57.37 -6.97
C GLY A 505 -22.41 -58.78 -7.30
N ASP A 506 -21.21 -58.94 -7.87
CA ASP A 506 -20.58 -60.27 -8.01
C ASP A 506 -19.82 -60.65 -6.72
N GLU A 507 -20.22 -61.75 -6.07
CA GLU A 507 -19.40 -62.41 -5.04
C GLU A 507 -18.13 -62.96 -5.71
N VAL A 508 -16.96 -62.57 -5.21
CA VAL A 508 -15.68 -63.14 -5.66
C VAL A 508 -15.68 -64.65 -5.36
N GLN A 509 -15.68 -65.49 -6.41
CA GLN A 509 -15.41 -66.92 -6.27
C GLN A 509 -13.94 -67.11 -5.88
N GLU A 510 -13.69 -67.72 -4.72
CA GLU A 510 -12.40 -68.33 -4.40
C GLU A 510 -12.15 -69.48 -5.39
N ASP A 511 -10.98 -69.45 -6.02
CA ASP A 511 -10.48 -70.51 -6.91
C ASP A 511 -10.14 -71.74 -6.04
N ASP A 512 -10.92 -72.81 -6.17
CA ASP A 512 -10.74 -74.09 -5.48
C ASP A 512 -9.48 -74.81 -6.00
N GLY A 513 -8.31 -74.49 -5.44
CA GLY A 513 -7.07 -75.24 -5.58
C GLY A 513 -6.70 -75.96 -4.28
N GLU A 514 -7.00 -77.26 -4.19
CA GLU A 514 -6.72 -78.14 -3.06
C GLU A 514 -5.28 -78.05 -2.51
N GLY A 515 -5.17 -77.88 -1.18
CA GLY A 515 -4.16 -78.60 -0.39
C GLY A 515 -3.41 -77.82 0.69
N GLY A 516 -3.96 -77.75 1.91
CA GLY A 516 -3.14 -77.63 3.13
C GLY A 516 -3.67 -76.76 4.27
N SER A 517 -4.56 -77.34 5.09
CA SER A 517 -4.81 -77.08 6.53
C SER A 517 -4.39 -75.72 7.15
N ASP A 518 -5.34 -74.81 7.33
CA ASP A 518 -5.92 -74.45 8.64
C ASP A 518 -6.75 -73.17 8.49
N ALA A 519 -8.05 -73.34 8.31
CA ALA A 519 -9.02 -72.26 8.43
C ALA A 519 -10.32 -72.84 9.01
N MET A 520 -10.65 -72.46 10.24
CA MET A 520 -12.02 -72.13 10.68
C MET A 520 -12.02 -71.69 12.15
N VAL A 521 -11.93 -70.39 12.45
CA VAL A 521 -12.74 -69.77 13.52
C VAL A 521 -13.22 -68.39 13.06
N ILE A 522 -14.53 -68.26 13.16
CA ILE A 522 -15.49 -67.24 12.74
C ILE A 522 -15.40 -65.95 13.58
N LEU A 523 -15.47 -64.80 12.89
CA LEU A 523 -16.32 -63.61 13.14
C LEU A 523 -16.37 -63.01 14.57
N LEU A 524 -15.93 -61.74 14.70
CA LEU A 524 -16.58 -60.63 15.45
C LEU A 524 -15.57 -59.49 15.71
N ALA A 525 -15.62 -58.40 14.94
CA ALA A 525 -15.31 -57.02 15.40
C ALA A 525 -15.40 -55.99 14.26
N ALA A 526 -16.60 -55.73 13.74
CA ALA A 526 -16.88 -54.52 12.95
C ALA A 526 -18.23 -53.95 13.39
N GLY A 527 -18.28 -53.53 14.65
CA GLY A 527 -19.49 -53.02 15.30
C GLY A 527 -19.15 -52.27 16.59
N ALA A 528 -18.12 -51.42 16.57
CA ALA A 528 -17.77 -50.55 17.70
C ALA A 528 -16.77 -49.44 17.31
N VAL A 529 -17.09 -48.57 16.35
CA VAL A 529 -16.43 -47.24 16.27
C VAL A 529 -17.42 -46.10 15.99
N LEU A 530 -18.64 -46.38 15.48
CA LEU A 530 -19.67 -45.36 15.26
C LEU A 530 -20.50 -44.97 16.51
N ALA A 531 -20.00 -45.23 17.73
CA ALA A 531 -20.71 -44.91 18.97
C ALA A 531 -19.86 -44.17 20.04
N ILE A 532 -18.70 -43.60 19.67
CA ILE A 532 -17.85 -42.84 20.61
C ILE A 532 -17.84 -41.32 20.35
N VAL A 533 -18.32 -40.82 19.21
CA VAL A 533 -18.39 -39.37 18.95
C VAL A 533 -19.77 -38.75 19.24
N ALA A 534 -20.84 -39.55 19.33
CA ALA A 534 -22.20 -39.04 19.56
C ALA A 534 -22.71 -39.13 21.01
N LEU A 535 -21.91 -39.64 21.96
CA LEU A 535 -22.29 -39.75 23.39
C LEU A 535 -21.47 -38.87 24.36
N MET A 536 -20.50 -38.09 23.88
CA MET A 536 -19.83 -37.05 24.70
C MET A 536 -20.47 -35.65 24.60
N ALA A 537 -21.39 -35.41 23.67
CA ALA A 537 -22.06 -34.11 23.52
C ALA A 537 -23.34 -33.93 24.36
N ILE A 538 -23.84 -34.98 25.02
CA ILE A 538 -25.10 -34.93 25.81
C ILE A 538 -24.86 -35.03 27.33
N PHE A 539 -23.62 -35.26 27.79
CA PHE A 539 -23.32 -35.35 29.24
C PHE A 539 -22.84 -34.05 29.91
N PHE A 540 -22.62 -32.96 29.16
CA PHE A 540 -22.22 -31.67 29.75
C PHE A 540 -23.35 -30.64 29.95
N ILE A 541 -24.60 -30.94 29.55
CA ILE A 541 -25.74 -30.01 29.68
C ILE A 541 -26.72 -30.35 30.83
N VAL A 542 -26.52 -31.45 31.58
CA VAL A 542 -27.44 -31.85 32.68
C VAL A 542 -26.84 -31.84 34.10
N LYS A 543 -25.55 -31.55 34.30
CA LYS A 543 -24.93 -31.58 35.65
C LYS A 543 -24.29 -30.27 36.11
N ARG A 544 -25.04 -29.17 36.06
CA ARG A 544 -24.97 -28.11 37.09
C ARG A 544 -26.32 -28.04 37.80
N ARG A 545 -26.55 -28.90 38.80
CA ARG A 545 -27.54 -28.70 39.87
C ARG A 545 -27.41 -29.73 41.00
N GLY A 546 -27.18 -29.23 42.22
CA GLY A 546 -27.49 -29.88 43.50
C GLY A 546 -26.37 -30.74 44.10
N LYS A 547 -25.49 -30.18 44.95
CA LYS A 547 -25.65 -29.91 46.40
C LYS A 547 -25.32 -31.14 47.27
N GLY A 548 -24.33 -30.95 48.13
CA GLY A 548 -23.86 -31.82 49.20
C GLY A 548 -22.58 -31.23 49.74
#